data_AF-A0A4V1ADC5-F1
#
_entry.id   AF-A0A4V1ADC5-F1
#
_cell.length_a   1.000
_cell.length_b   1.000
_cell.length_c   1.000
_cell.angle_alpha   90.00
_cell.angle_beta   90.00
_cell.angle_gamma   90.00
#
_symmetry.space_group_name_H-M   'P 1'
#
loop_
_entity.id
_entity.type
_entity.pdbx_description
1 polymer ?
#
loop_
_entity_poly.entity_id
_entity_poly.type
_entity_poly.pdbx_seq_one_letter_code
_entity_poly.pdbx_strand_id
1 'polypeptide(L)'
;MSTDQVSVALAGVLDALTLVQEQLDALTESGQRIEATHREIVHRLDTIDAGQAAVTDLTPILEMILRRSIDDREIMKTQLGTIATAIGFAHAAANGNRAPLPVAVASDPLLERFILTQPADLASEERALTDWRNAASSITTVELISLLNHQQQPSPTDTPESRVLRYRLAAITRAEIKGRGGEPPGPPSTAVAVDRTASACMIRSHQLAELWRAGESAALYGEPELARAVDIFDDAERRLGSAAGVDFPPELVSLHSDLATRIEAGDRPSIGDSGPVYSNERATAVEPGKDR
;
A
#
# COMPACT_ATOMS: atom_id res chain seq x y z
N MET A 1 100.24 72.49 18.37
CA MET A 1 99.40 72.14 17.20
C MET A 1 98.90 70.68 17.20
N SER A 2 99.31 69.77 18.09
CA SER A 2 98.79 68.37 18.07
C SER A 2 97.57 68.13 18.98
N THR A 3 97.27 69.00 19.95
CA THR A 3 96.13 68.85 20.86
C THR A 3 94.78 69.23 20.23
N ASP A 4 94.75 70.18 19.29
CA ASP A 4 93.52 70.61 18.60
C ASP A 4 93.07 69.63 17.50
N GLN A 5 93.99 68.90 16.85
CA GLN A 5 93.61 67.87 15.89
C GLN A 5 93.01 66.63 16.57
N VAL A 6 93.49 66.29 17.76
CA VAL A 6 92.97 65.17 18.56
C VAL A 6 91.57 65.49 19.10
N SER A 7 91.30 66.73 19.51
CA SER A 7 89.97 67.14 19.99
C SER A 7 88.92 67.16 18.88
N VAL A 8 89.27 67.62 17.67
CA VAL A 8 88.36 67.63 16.50
C VAL A 8 88.07 66.20 16.01
N ALA A 9 89.07 65.32 16.00
CA ALA A 9 88.85 63.91 15.65
C ALA A 9 87.97 63.19 16.69
N LEU A 10 88.14 63.49 17.98
CA LEU A 10 87.32 62.94 19.05
C LEU A 10 85.86 63.43 18.95
N ALA A 11 85.64 64.70 18.61
CA ALA A 11 84.30 65.26 18.40
C ALA A 11 83.58 64.60 17.20
N GLY A 12 84.27 64.38 16.07
CA GLY A 12 83.68 63.68 14.92
C GLY A 12 83.34 62.20 15.20
N VAL A 13 84.12 61.53 16.05
CA VAL A 13 83.81 60.16 16.50
C VAL A 13 82.59 60.13 17.43
N LEU A 14 82.44 61.15 18.30
CA LEU A 14 81.26 61.29 19.16
C LEU A 14 79.98 61.61 18.36
N ASP A 15 80.07 62.45 17.34
CA ASP A 15 78.93 62.73 16.43
C ASP A 15 78.54 61.49 15.61
N ALA A 16 79.52 60.71 15.14
CA ALA A 16 79.23 59.45 14.45
C ALA A 16 78.57 58.42 15.38
N LEU A 17 79.00 58.33 16.64
CA LEU A 17 78.39 57.44 17.64
C LEU A 17 76.97 57.86 18.01
N THR A 18 76.69 59.15 18.13
CA THR A 18 75.33 59.65 18.39
C THR A 18 74.39 59.39 17.22
N LEU A 19 74.86 59.55 15.97
CA LEU A 19 74.10 59.19 14.78
C LEU A 19 73.80 57.68 14.71
N VAL A 20 74.78 56.83 15.05
CA VAL A 20 74.58 55.38 15.09
C VAL A 20 73.61 54.98 16.19
N GLN A 21 73.63 55.67 17.34
CA GLN A 21 72.65 55.47 18.41
C GLN A 21 71.24 55.86 17.96
N GLU A 22 71.07 57.01 17.31
CA GLU A 22 69.77 57.45 16.79
C GLU A 22 69.23 56.49 15.72
N GLN A 23 70.09 55.96 14.85
CA GLN A 23 69.71 54.93 13.87
C GLN A 23 69.35 53.59 14.52
N LEU A 24 70.05 53.18 15.59
CA LEU A 24 69.73 51.97 16.35
C LEU A 24 68.41 52.12 17.12
N ASP A 25 68.13 53.29 17.66
CA ASP A 25 66.87 53.59 18.33
C ASP A 25 65.71 53.57 17.33
N ALA A 26 65.88 54.20 16.16
CA ALA A 26 64.90 54.16 15.07
C ALA A 26 64.68 52.74 14.53
N LEU A 27 65.73 51.92 14.44
CA LEU A 27 65.63 50.52 14.04
C LEU A 27 64.90 49.69 15.10
N THR A 28 65.13 49.98 16.38
CA THR A 28 64.46 49.33 17.51
C THR A 28 62.97 49.69 17.54
N GLU A 29 62.63 50.96 17.33
CA GLU A 29 61.24 51.43 17.21
C GLU A 29 60.54 50.80 16.00
N SER A 30 61.23 50.72 14.85
CA SER A 30 60.74 50.04 13.67
C SER A 30 60.51 48.54 13.92
N GLY A 31 61.43 47.88 14.62
CA GLY A 31 61.31 46.47 15.01
C GLY A 31 60.09 46.23 15.89
N GLN A 32 59.88 47.08 16.90
CA GLN A 32 58.72 47.01 17.78
C GLN A 32 57.40 47.24 17.03
N ARG A 33 57.38 48.18 16.07
CA ARG A 33 56.19 48.41 15.22
C ARG A 33 55.89 47.19 14.34
N ILE A 34 56.92 46.59 13.73
CA ILE A 34 56.76 45.39 12.90
C ILE A 34 56.22 44.22 13.74
N GLU A 35 56.79 43.97 14.92
CA GLU A 35 56.30 42.92 15.82
C GLU A 35 54.87 43.14 16.27
N ALA A 36 54.48 44.39 16.56
CA ALA A 36 53.11 44.73 16.91
C ALA A 36 52.15 44.44 15.74
N THR A 37 52.52 44.84 14.51
CA THR A 37 51.70 44.55 13.31
C THR A 37 51.63 43.05 13.02
N HIS A 38 52.70 42.29 13.26
CA HIS A 38 52.70 40.85 13.06
C HIS A 38 51.78 40.15 14.06
N ARG A 39 51.82 40.54 15.34
CA ARG A 39 50.90 40.03 16.37
C ARG A 39 49.43 40.31 16.02
N GLU A 40 49.15 41.51 15.50
CA GLU A 40 47.80 41.86 15.05
C GLU A 40 47.34 41.01 13.86
N ILE A 41 48.21 40.77 12.87
CA ILE A 41 47.90 39.93 11.71
C ILE A 41 47.62 38.48 12.14
N VAL A 42 48.45 37.92 13.03
CA VAL A 42 48.25 36.57 13.57
C VAL A 42 46.91 36.48 14.31
N HIS A 43 46.61 37.46 15.17
CA HIS A 43 45.34 37.49 15.90
C HIS A 43 44.11 37.54 14.96
N ARG A 44 44.20 38.31 13.87
CA ARG A 44 43.14 38.37 12.86
C ARG A 44 42.99 37.07 12.09
N LEU A 45 44.09 36.37 11.78
CA LEU A 45 44.06 35.06 11.13
C LEU A 45 43.41 34.01 12.04
N ASP A 46 43.78 33.96 13.32
CA ASP A 46 43.17 33.04 14.29
C ASP A 46 41.65 33.25 14.40
N THR A 47 41.20 34.51 14.34
CA THR A 47 39.78 34.85 14.37
C THR A 47 39.04 34.38 13.11
N ILE A 48 39.68 34.48 11.94
CA ILE A 48 39.12 33.99 10.67
C ILE A 48 39.04 32.47 10.67
N ASP A 49 40.10 31.79 11.11
CA ASP A 49 40.15 30.32 11.17
C ASP A 49 39.11 29.77 12.13
N ALA A 50 38.92 30.39 13.30
CA ALA A 50 37.85 30.02 14.23
C ALA A 50 36.45 30.21 13.63
N GLY A 51 36.24 31.29 12.87
CA GLY A 51 34.98 31.54 12.15
C GLY A 51 34.73 30.53 11.02
N GLN A 52 35.78 30.13 10.29
CA GLN A 52 35.69 29.14 9.22
C GLN A 52 35.45 27.73 9.75
N ALA A 53 36.05 27.36 10.89
CA ALA A 53 35.78 26.08 11.55
C ALA A 53 34.28 25.93 11.85
N ALA A 54 33.66 26.95 12.43
CA ALA A 54 32.22 26.95 12.73
C ALA A 54 31.33 26.79 11.48
N VAL A 55 31.70 27.39 10.34
CA VAL A 55 30.97 27.26 9.07
C VAL A 55 31.18 25.89 8.43
N THR A 56 32.39 25.34 8.56
CA THR A 56 32.74 24.01 8.06
C THR A 56 31.92 22.93 8.78
N ASP A 57 31.68 23.10 10.09
CA ASP A 57 30.87 22.20 10.90
C ASP A 57 29.36 22.25 10.56
N LEU A 58 28.87 23.39 10.06
CA LEU A 58 27.45 23.57 9.67
C LEU A 58 27.12 22.97 8.30
N THR A 59 28.11 22.89 7.40
CA THR A 59 27.89 22.43 6.02
C THR A 59 27.37 20.99 5.94
N PRO A 60 27.93 19.99 6.67
CA PRO A 60 27.40 18.62 6.69
C PRO A 60 25.97 18.53 7.25
N ILE A 61 25.63 19.39 8.22
CA ILE A 61 24.29 19.43 8.84
C ILE A 61 23.27 19.93 7.81
N LEU A 62 23.61 20.97 7.05
CA LEU A 62 22.75 21.49 5.99
C LEU A 62 22.58 20.50 4.84
N GLU A 63 23.64 19.79 4.45
CA GLU A 63 23.57 18.71 3.45
C GLU A 63 22.68 17.54 3.92
N MET A 64 22.78 17.16 5.19
CA MET A 64 21.92 16.12 5.79
C MET A 64 20.44 16.55 5.80
N ILE A 65 20.16 17.80 6.18
CA ILE A 65 18.78 18.36 6.17
C ILE A 65 18.24 18.42 4.74
N LEU A 66 19.03 18.90 3.78
CA LEU A 66 18.65 18.95 2.37
C LEU A 66 18.34 17.55 1.83
N ARG A 67 19.22 16.57 2.09
CA ARG A 67 19.03 15.18 1.68
C ARG A 67 17.74 14.60 2.26
N ARG A 68 17.50 14.79 3.56
CA ARG A 68 16.25 14.36 4.20
C ARG A 68 15.02 15.04 3.61
N SER A 69 15.09 16.32 3.29
CA SER A 69 13.99 17.05 2.65
C SER A 69 13.68 16.56 1.23
N ILE A 70 14.70 16.10 0.49
CA ILE A 70 14.54 15.51 -0.84
C ILE A 70 13.90 14.14 -0.72
N ASP A 71 14.40 13.30 0.20
CA ASP A 71 13.84 11.97 0.47
C ASP A 71 12.36 12.07 0.89
N ASP A 72 12.03 12.98 1.80
CA ASP A 72 10.64 13.22 2.25
C ASP A 72 9.73 13.66 1.10
N ARG A 73 10.23 14.48 0.16
CA ARG A 73 9.47 14.92 -1.03
C ARG A 73 9.22 13.78 -2.01
N GLU A 74 10.19 12.90 -2.24
CA GLU A 74 10.00 11.73 -3.10
C GLU A 74 9.01 10.73 -2.47
N ILE A 75 9.05 10.56 -1.14
CA ILE A 75 8.04 9.77 -0.41
C ILE A 75 6.64 10.38 -0.58
N MET A 76 6.49 11.70 -0.41
CA MET A 76 5.18 12.35 -0.62
C MET A 76 4.70 12.22 -2.08
N LYS A 77 5.60 12.41 -3.05
CA LYS A 77 5.26 12.32 -4.47
C LYS A 77 4.78 10.92 -4.85
N THR A 78 5.44 9.88 -4.34
CA THR A 78 5.03 8.49 -4.56
C THR A 78 3.66 8.20 -3.93
N GLN A 79 3.43 8.61 -2.67
CA GLN A 79 2.13 8.46 -2.01
C GLN A 79 1.00 9.20 -2.73
N LEU A 80 1.22 10.46 -3.13
CA LEU A 80 0.24 11.24 -3.89
C LEU A 80 -0.04 10.63 -5.26
N GLY A 81 0.97 10.05 -5.91
CA GLY A 81 0.81 9.28 -7.15
C GLY A 81 -0.08 8.06 -6.97
N THR A 82 0.11 7.30 -5.88
CA THR A 82 -0.75 6.15 -5.55
C THR A 82 -2.19 6.59 -5.29
N ILE A 83 -2.40 7.66 -4.52
CA ILE A 83 -3.74 8.21 -4.24
C ILE A 83 -4.41 8.68 -5.53
N ALA A 84 -3.71 9.42 -6.38
CA ALA A 84 -4.24 9.87 -7.66
C ALA A 84 -4.61 8.70 -8.57
N THR A 85 -3.82 7.62 -8.56
CA THR A 85 -4.11 6.38 -9.29
C THR A 85 -5.37 5.72 -8.72
N ALA A 86 -5.51 5.60 -7.41
CA ALA A 86 -6.70 5.06 -6.77
C ALA A 86 -7.96 5.87 -7.08
N ILE A 87 -7.88 7.21 -7.05
CA ILE A 87 -8.98 8.11 -7.43
C ILE A 87 -9.33 7.95 -8.91
N GLY A 88 -8.32 7.88 -9.79
CA GLY A 88 -8.51 7.65 -11.22
C GLY A 88 -9.22 6.32 -11.50
N PHE A 89 -8.85 5.26 -10.78
CA PHE A 89 -9.52 3.96 -10.84
C PHE A 89 -10.94 4.01 -10.28
N ALA A 90 -11.16 4.64 -9.13
CA ALA A 90 -12.50 4.79 -8.56
C ALA A 90 -13.43 5.56 -9.50
N HIS A 91 -12.92 6.63 -10.14
CA HIS A 91 -13.67 7.38 -11.14
C HIS A 91 -13.96 6.56 -12.41
N ALA A 92 -12.98 5.81 -12.91
CA ALA A 92 -13.18 4.90 -14.04
C ALA A 92 -14.21 3.81 -13.73
N ALA A 93 -14.14 3.21 -12.54
CA ALA A 93 -15.09 2.21 -12.06
C ALA A 93 -16.51 2.79 -11.92
N ALA A 94 -16.66 4.00 -11.38
CA ALA A 94 -17.94 4.70 -11.29
C ALA A 94 -18.55 4.98 -12.68
N ASN A 95 -17.72 5.16 -13.71
CA ASN A 95 -18.15 5.31 -15.10
C ASN A 95 -18.34 3.97 -15.83
N GLY A 96 -18.33 2.84 -15.12
CA GLY A 96 -18.61 1.51 -15.67
C GLY A 96 -17.40 0.77 -16.24
N ASN A 97 -16.18 1.29 -16.08
CA ASN A 97 -14.97 0.60 -16.52
C ASN A 97 -14.58 -0.49 -15.50
N ARG A 98 -14.52 -1.76 -15.95
CA ARG A 98 -14.20 -2.93 -15.11
C ARG A 98 -12.71 -3.32 -15.14
N ALA A 99 -11.82 -2.41 -15.51
CA ALA A 99 -10.39 -2.70 -15.53
C ALA A 99 -9.88 -3.08 -14.12
N PRO A 100 -9.04 -4.12 -14.00
CA PRO A 100 -8.51 -4.54 -12.71
C PRO A 100 -7.63 -3.44 -12.09
N LEU A 101 -7.70 -3.30 -10.77
CA LEU A 101 -6.86 -2.36 -10.01
C LEU A 101 -5.36 -2.64 -10.27
N PRO A 102 -4.53 -1.60 -10.46
CA PRO A 102 -3.10 -1.79 -10.61
C PRO A 102 -2.53 -2.44 -9.35
N VAL A 103 -1.60 -3.37 -9.53
CA VAL A 103 -1.03 -4.19 -8.44
C VAL A 103 -0.48 -3.32 -7.29
N ALA A 104 0.13 -2.17 -7.60
CA ALA A 104 0.64 -1.24 -6.59
C ALA A 104 -0.45 -0.62 -5.70
N VAL A 105 -1.66 -0.40 -6.24
CA VAL A 105 -2.81 0.12 -5.50
C VAL A 105 -3.55 -1.01 -4.78
N ALA A 106 -3.63 -2.20 -5.40
CA ALA A 106 -4.27 -3.37 -4.81
C ALA A 106 -3.52 -3.91 -3.58
N SER A 107 -2.21 -3.69 -3.51
CA SER A 107 -1.34 -4.05 -2.39
C SER A 107 -1.08 -2.90 -1.41
N ASP A 108 -1.84 -1.79 -1.54
CA ASP A 108 -1.69 -0.65 -0.63
C ASP A 108 -2.19 -1.00 0.78
N PRO A 109 -1.37 -0.84 1.84
CA PRO A 109 -1.76 -1.16 3.21
C PRO A 109 -2.97 -0.37 3.72
N LEU A 110 -3.20 0.85 3.23
CA LEU A 110 -4.36 1.66 3.60
C LEU A 110 -5.65 1.10 3.00
N LEU A 111 -5.58 0.61 1.76
CA LEU A 111 -6.72 0.02 1.07
C LEU A 111 -7.10 -1.33 1.69
N GLU A 112 -6.11 -2.15 2.04
CA GLU A 112 -6.31 -3.38 2.79
C GLU A 112 -6.92 -3.10 4.18
N ARG A 113 -6.37 -2.13 4.93
CA ARG A 113 -6.90 -1.74 6.23
C ARG A 113 -8.32 -1.21 6.11
N PHE A 114 -8.63 -0.42 5.09
CA PHE A 114 -9.98 0.05 4.81
C PHE A 114 -10.95 -1.12 4.63
N ILE A 115 -10.62 -2.11 3.79
CA ILE A 115 -11.43 -3.32 3.58
C ILE A 115 -11.68 -4.05 4.91
N LEU A 116 -10.65 -4.20 5.74
CA LEU A 116 -10.74 -4.92 7.01
C LEU A 116 -11.58 -4.21 8.08
N THR A 117 -11.60 -2.87 8.07
CA THR A 117 -12.25 -2.04 9.10
C THR A 117 -13.46 -1.27 8.62
N GLN A 118 -13.94 -1.51 7.39
CA GLN A 118 -15.11 -0.83 6.87
C GLN A 118 -16.35 -1.04 7.76
N PRO A 119 -17.22 -0.02 7.90
CA PRO A 119 -18.48 -0.19 8.60
C PRO A 119 -19.40 -1.17 7.84
N ALA A 120 -20.38 -1.74 8.55
CA ALA A 120 -21.39 -2.58 7.92
C ALA A 120 -22.18 -1.77 6.90
N ASP A 121 -22.30 -2.32 5.69
CA ASP A 121 -23.15 -1.76 4.66
C ASP A 121 -24.58 -2.26 4.86
N LEU A 122 -25.43 -1.38 5.40
CA LEU A 122 -26.84 -1.66 5.68
C LEU A 122 -27.78 -1.07 4.62
N ALA A 123 -27.25 -0.36 3.62
CA ALA A 123 -28.03 0.39 2.65
C ALA A 123 -27.98 -0.21 1.25
N SER A 124 -26.89 -0.90 0.88
CA SER A 124 -26.77 -1.51 -0.44
C SER A 124 -27.89 -2.52 -0.73
N GLU A 125 -28.43 -2.41 -1.94
CA GLU A 125 -29.41 -3.35 -2.51
C GLU A 125 -28.74 -4.53 -3.22
N GLU A 126 -27.41 -4.64 -3.13
CA GLU A 126 -26.69 -5.80 -3.64
C GLU A 126 -27.24 -7.08 -3.00
N ARG A 127 -27.60 -8.04 -3.85
CA ARG A 127 -28.36 -9.22 -3.46
C ARG A 127 -27.64 -10.04 -2.39
N ALA A 128 -26.36 -10.34 -2.59
CA ALA A 128 -25.55 -11.09 -1.62
C ALA A 128 -25.53 -10.44 -0.23
N LEU A 129 -25.50 -9.10 -0.15
CA LEU A 129 -25.55 -8.39 1.13
C LEU A 129 -26.95 -8.40 1.76
N THR A 130 -27.99 -8.37 0.93
CA THR A 130 -29.37 -8.42 1.39
C THR A 130 -29.71 -9.81 1.91
N ASP A 131 -29.37 -10.85 1.16
CA ASP A 131 -29.57 -12.25 1.55
C ASP A 131 -28.78 -12.57 2.82
N TRP A 132 -27.52 -12.09 2.91
CA TRP A 132 -26.74 -12.25 4.13
C TRP A 132 -27.32 -11.50 5.33
N ARG A 133 -27.80 -10.25 5.17
CA ARG A 133 -28.48 -9.54 6.28
C ARG A 133 -29.68 -10.32 6.80
N ASN A 134 -30.49 -10.86 5.89
CA ASN A 134 -31.66 -11.65 6.23
C ASN A 134 -31.25 -12.94 6.96
N ALA A 135 -30.28 -13.69 6.43
CA ALA A 135 -29.76 -14.89 7.07
C ALA A 135 -29.11 -14.60 8.43
N ALA A 136 -28.25 -13.59 8.53
CA ALA A 136 -27.58 -13.21 9.76
C ALA A 136 -28.57 -12.88 10.90
N SER A 137 -29.68 -12.23 10.56
CA SER A 137 -30.70 -11.85 11.54
C SER A 137 -31.43 -13.04 12.19
N SER A 138 -31.51 -14.19 11.52
CA SER A 138 -32.25 -15.37 11.99
C SER A 138 -31.41 -16.38 12.78
N ILE A 139 -30.08 -16.26 12.71
CA ILE A 139 -29.10 -17.18 13.30
C ILE A 139 -28.79 -16.79 14.76
N THR A 140 -28.29 -17.72 15.58
CA THR A 140 -27.85 -17.43 16.96
C THR A 140 -26.54 -16.63 17.01
N THR A 141 -26.29 -15.87 18.08
CA THR A 141 -25.03 -15.12 18.25
C THR A 141 -23.79 -16.04 18.26
N VAL A 142 -23.92 -17.27 18.78
CA VAL A 142 -22.83 -18.26 18.81
C VAL A 142 -22.46 -18.69 17.39
N GLU A 143 -23.46 -18.98 16.56
CA GLU A 143 -23.25 -19.32 15.16
C GLU A 143 -22.69 -18.14 14.36
N LEU A 144 -23.15 -16.91 14.61
CA LEU A 144 -22.56 -15.70 13.99
C LEU A 144 -21.08 -15.52 14.32
N ILE A 145 -20.65 -15.82 15.55
CA ILE A 145 -19.23 -15.77 15.93
C ILE A 145 -18.45 -16.83 15.15
N SER A 146 -18.99 -18.04 15.00
CA SER A 146 -18.37 -19.10 14.20
C SER A 146 -18.22 -18.68 12.72
N LEU A 147 -19.29 -18.15 12.13
CA LEU A 147 -19.30 -17.67 10.75
C LEU A 147 -18.36 -16.48 10.55
N LEU A 148 -18.29 -15.55 11.51
CA LEU A 148 -17.36 -14.43 11.46
C LEU A 148 -15.90 -14.90 11.45
N ASN A 149 -15.55 -15.88 12.28
CA ASN A 149 -14.20 -16.45 12.27
C ASN A 149 -13.86 -17.06 10.91
N HIS A 150 -14.81 -17.73 10.26
CA HIS A 150 -14.62 -18.25 8.91
C HIS A 150 -14.48 -17.13 7.87
N GLN A 151 -15.38 -16.13 7.90
CA GLN A 151 -15.35 -14.96 7.01
C GLN A 151 -14.11 -14.08 7.21
N GLN A 152 -13.42 -14.17 8.34
CA GLN A 152 -12.20 -13.41 8.56
C GLN A 152 -10.96 -14.11 7.98
N GLN A 153 -11.04 -15.41 7.68
CA GLN A 153 -9.92 -16.16 7.11
C GLN A 153 -9.73 -15.78 5.63
N PRO A 154 -8.52 -15.32 5.24
CA PRO A 154 -8.20 -15.14 3.83
C PRO A 154 -8.23 -16.47 3.07
N SER A 155 -8.68 -16.44 1.81
CA SER A 155 -8.84 -17.66 1.01
C SER A 155 -7.77 -17.74 -0.08
N PRO A 156 -7.20 -18.94 -0.32
CA PRO A 156 -6.23 -19.14 -1.39
C PRO A 156 -6.83 -18.90 -2.78
N THR A 157 -8.15 -19.04 -2.93
CA THR A 157 -8.90 -18.90 -4.20
C THR A 157 -9.54 -17.52 -4.39
N ASP A 158 -9.24 -16.55 -3.53
CA ASP A 158 -9.84 -15.20 -3.60
C ASP A 158 -9.49 -14.43 -4.87
N THR A 159 -10.52 -13.97 -5.56
CA THR A 159 -10.43 -12.84 -6.48
C THR A 159 -10.46 -11.52 -5.70
N PRO A 160 -10.08 -10.37 -6.31
CA PRO A 160 -10.28 -9.07 -5.68
C PRO A 160 -11.74 -8.82 -5.26
N GLU A 161 -12.70 -9.23 -6.08
CA GLU A 161 -14.13 -9.04 -5.85
C GLU A 161 -14.64 -9.91 -4.69
N SER A 162 -14.30 -11.21 -4.68
CA SER A 162 -14.71 -12.11 -3.59
C SER A 162 -14.10 -11.69 -2.25
N ARG A 163 -12.88 -11.16 -2.26
CA ARG A 163 -12.22 -10.62 -1.06
C ARG A 163 -12.96 -9.39 -0.52
N VAL A 164 -13.32 -8.44 -1.37
CA VAL A 164 -14.08 -7.26 -0.95
C VAL A 164 -15.44 -7.67 -0.39
N LEU A 165 -16.15 -8.56 -1.09
CA LEU A 165 -17.44 -9.07 -0.63
C LEU A 165 -17.30 -9.78 0.73
N ARG A 166 -16.28 -10.63 0.91
CA ARG A 166 -16.01 -11.32 2.20
C ARG A 166 -16.02 -10.34 3.37
N TYR A 167 -15.25 -9.27 3.26
CA TYR A 167 -15.10 -8.33 4.37
C TYR A 167 -16.29 -7.38 4.51
N ARG A 168 -17.12 -7.20 3.47
CA ARG A 168 -18.44 -6.54 3.61
C ARG A 168 -19.42 -7.42 4.38
N LEU A 169 -19.47 -8.73 4.07
CA LEU A 169 -20.26 -9.71 4.82
C LEU A 169 -19.79 -9.78 6.28
N ALA A 170 -18.48 -9.86 6.52
CA ALA A 170 -17.91 -9.86 7.87
C ALA A 170 -18.24 -8.59 8.65
N ALA A 171 -18.26 -7.41 8.00
CA ALA A 171 -18.65 -6.16 8.64
C ALA A 171 -20.11 -6.20 9.12
N ILE A 172 -21.03 -6.73 8.30
CA ILE A 172 -22.43 -6.98 8.68
C ILE A 172 -22.49 -7.92 9.89
N THR A 173 -21.78 -9.04 9.86
CA THR A 173 -21.74 -10.02 10.96
C THR A 173 -21.25 -9.39 12.27
N ARG A 174 -20.20 -8.57 12.22
CA ARG A 174 -19.70 -7.83 13.40
C ARG A 174 -20.73 -6.84 13.93
N ALA A 175 -21.41 -6.11 13.06
CA ALA A 175 -22.45 -5.16 13.45
C ALA A 175 -23.63 -5.87 14.10
N GLU A 176 -24.03 -7.03 13.57
CA GLU A 176 -25.11 -7.84 14.12
C GLU A 176 -24.75 -8.39 15.52
N ILE A 177 -23.54 -8.93 15.70
CA ILE A 177 -23.05 -9.38 17.01
C ILE A 177 -23.06 -8.22 18.02
N LYS A 178 -22.55 -7.05 17.63
CA LYS A 178 -22.55 -5.84 18.49
C LYS A 178 -23.96 -5.37 18.81
N GLY A 179 -24.87 -5.39 17.83
CA GLY A 179 -26.27 -5.00 18.00
C GLY A 179 -27.00 -5.89 19.02
N ARG A 180 -26.55 -7.14 19.16
CA ARG A 180 -27.04 -8.11 20.16
C ARG A 180 -26.32 -8.02 21.52
N GLY A 181 -25.44 -7.04 21.71
CA GLY A 181 -24.65 -6.87 22.94
C GLY A 181 -23.46 -7.82 23.07
N GLY A 182 -23.10 -8.55 22.01
CA GLY A 182 -21.92 -9.41 21.98
C GLY A 182 -20.64 -8.66 21.60
N GLU A 183 -19.49 -9.22 21.95
CA GLU A 183 -18.18 -8.72 21.53
C GLU A 183 -17.68 -9.56 20.34
N PRO A 184 -17.58 -8.98 19.13
CA PRO A 184 -17.09 -9.73 17.98
C PRO A 184 -15.56 -9.89 18.02
N PRO A 185 -15.02 -11.01 17.52
CA PRO A 185 -13.61 -11.17 17.20
C PRO A 185 -13.02 -9.97 16.43
N GLY A 186 -11.80 -9.58 16.80
CA GLY A 186 -11.05 -8.54 16.12
C GLY A 186 -10.79 -8.88 14.64
N PRO A 187 -10.60 -7.87 13.77
CA PRO A 187 -10.23 -8.11 12.38
C PRO A 187 -8.86 -8.83 12.28
N PRO A 188 -8.64 -9.62 11.22
CA PRO A 188 -7.34 -10.22 10.95
C PRO A 188 -6.29 -9.14 10.62
N SER A 189 -5.01 -9.50 10.65
CA SER A 189 -3.91 -8.60 10.29
C SER A 189 -3.78 -8.36 8.79
N THR A 190 -4.30 -9.26 7.96
CA THR A 190 -4.26 -9.19 6.49
C THR A 190 -5.53 -9.78 5.89
N ALA A 191 -5.90 -9.27 4.72
CA ALA A 191 -6.97 -9.76 3.87
C ALA A 191 -6.48 -10.78 2.81
N VAL A 192 -5.17 -11.08 2.79
CA VAL A 192 -4.52 -11.87 1.74
C VAL A 192 -4.06 -13.22 2.29
N ALA A 193 -4.40 -14.30 1.60
CA ALA A 193 -3.93 -15.64 1.95
C ALA A 193 -2.42 -15.76 1.72
N VAL A 194 -1.72 -16.24 2.75
CA VAL A 194 -0.27 -16.48 2.72
C VAL A 194 0.07 -17.67 1.82
N ASP A 195 -0.73 -18.74 1.88
CA ASP A 195 -0.60 -19.90 1.01
C ASP A 195 -1.60 -19.80 -0.15
N ARG A 196 -1.08 -19.82 -1.39
CA ARG A 196 -1.84 -19.85 -2.65
C ARG A 196 -1.38 -20.97 -3.56
N THR A 197 -0.78 -22.01 -2.98
CA THR A 197 -0.37 -23.20 -3.73
C THR A 197 -1.57 -23.86 -4.41
N ALA A 198 -1.33 -24.56 -5.52
CA ALA A 198 -2.38 -25.31 -6.21
C ALA A 198 -3.10 -26.30 -5.27
N SER A 199 -2.38 -26.89 -4.31
CA SER A 199 -2.94 -27.75 -3.27
C SER A 199 -3.90 -27.01 -2.34
N ALA A 200 -3.53 -25.83 -1.83
CA ALA A 200 -4.40 -25.02 -0.98
C ALA A 200 -5.66 -24.59 -1.74
N CYS A 201 -5.51 -24.21 -3.01
CA CYS A 201 -6.64 -23.88 -3.88
C CYS A 201 -7.58 -25.07 -4.11
N MET A 202 -7.04 -26.27 -4.37
CA MET A 202 -7.86 -27.48 -4.55
C MET A 202 -8.64 -27.86 -3.29
N ILE A 203 -8.00 -27.81 -2.11
CA ILE A 203 -8.66 -28.09 -0.83
C ILE A 203 -9.83 -27.13 -0.62
N ARG A 204 -9.62 -25.84 -0.86
CA ARG A 204 -10.66 -24.83 -0.73
C ARG A 204 -11.81 -25.05 -1.71
N SER A 205 -11.52 -25.39 -2.97
CA SER A 205 -12.56 -25.71 -3.96
C SER A 205 -13.43 -26.90 -3.57
N HIS A 206 -12.85 -27.94 -2.95
CA HIS A 206 -13.63 -29.06 -2.42
C HIS A 206 -14.55 -28.63 -1.27
N GLN A 207 -14.04 -27.84 -0.31
CA GLN A 207 -14.86 -27.32 0.80
C GLN A 207 -16.04 -26.49 0.30
N LEU A 208 -15.84 -25.67 -0.73
CA LEU A 208 -16.89 -24.86 -1.34
C LEU A 208 -17.94 -25.73 -2.06
N ALA A 209 -17.50 -26.78 -2.75
CA ALA A 209 -18.40 -27.73 -3.40
C ALA A 209 -19.21 -28.55 -2.37
N GLU A 210 -18.61 -28.93 -1.24
CA GLU A 210 -19.32 -29.57 -0.13
C GLU A 210 -20.39 -28.65 0.47
N LEU A 211 -20.05 -27.38 0.71
CA LEU A 211 -20.99 -26.38 1.20
C LEU A 211 -22.16 -26.17 0.22
N TRP A 212 -21.87 -26.12 -1.08
CA TRP A 212 -22.89 -26.03 -2.13
C TRP A 212 -23.82 -27.26 -2.14
N ARG A 213 -23.25 -28.47 -2.01
CA ARG A 213 -24.01 -29.74 -1.98
C ARG A 213 -24.88 -29.87 -0.74
N ALA A 214 -24.46 -29.31 0.39
CA ALA A 214 -25.24 -29.30 1.62
C ALA A 214 -26.56 -28.52 1.48
N GLY A 215 -26.64 -27.62 0.49
CA GLY A 215 -27.85 -26.86 0.16
C GLY A 215 -27.98 -25.57 0.97
N GLU A 216 -29.21 -25.03 0.97
CA GLU A 216 -29.51 -23.73 1.56
C GLU A 216 -29.16 -23.70 3.05
N SER A 217 -28.27 -22.77 3.40
CA SER A 217 -27.85 -22.56 4.77
C SER A 217 -27.28 -21.16 4.94
N ALA A 218 -27.24 -20.68 6.18
CA ALA A 218 -26.54 -19.45 6.51
C ALA A 218 -25.09 -19.44 6.04
N ALA A 219 -24.39 -20.56 6.20
CA ALA A 219 -23.00 -20.67 5.78
C ALA A 219 -22.85 -20.48 4.26
N LEU A 220 -23.82 -20.95 3.46
CA LEU A 220 -23.84 -20.74 2.02
C LEU A 220 -23.92 -19.26 1.65
N TYR A 221 -24.87 -18.52 2.24
CA TYR A 221 -25.03 -17.07 1.99
C TYR A 221 -23.90 -16.23 2.59
N GLY A 222 -23.25 -16.75 3.64
CA GLY A 222 -22.07 -16.15 4.24
C GLY A 222 -20.78 -16.38 3.46
N GLU A 223 -20.81 -17.20 2.40
CA GLU A 223 -19.65 -17.56 1.58
C GLU A 223 -19.56 -16.68 0.31
N PRO A 224 -18.65 -15.69 0.28
CA PRO A 224 -18.51 -14.77 -0.84
C PRO A 224 -18.11 -15.45 -2.15
N GLU A 225 -17.38 -16.56 -2.12
CA GLU A 225 -16.95 -17.27 -3.34
C GLU A 225 -18.10 -18.04 -4.01
N LEU A 226 -19.20 -18.29 -3.28
CA LEU A 226 -20.40 -18.98 -3.79
C LEU A 226 -21.54 -18.02 -4.15
N ALA A 227 -21.45 -16.74 -3.77
CA ALA A 227 -22.51 -15.74 -4.01
C ALA A 227 -22.98 -15.71 -5.48
N ARG A 228 -22.05 -15.87 -6.43
CA ARG A 228 -22.40 -15.89 -7.86
C ARG A 228 -23.04 -17.20 -8.31
N ALA A 229 -22.67 -18.33 -7.73
CA ALA A 229 -23.31 -19.61 -8.02
C ALA A 229 -24.77 -19.59 -7.53
N VAL A 230 -25.00 -19.01 -6.34
CA VAL A 230 -26.34 -18.75 -5.79
C VAL A 230 -27.15 -17.87 -6.75
N ASP A 231 -26.58 -16.75 -7.23
CA ASP A 231 -27.26 -15.89 -8.22
C ASP A 231 -27.70 -16.63 -9.48
N ILE A 232 -26.82 -17.47 -10.05
CA ILE A 232 -27.10 -18.23 -11.27
C ILE A 232 -28.21 -19.25 -11.01
N PHE A 233 -28.13 -19.97 -9.89
CA PHE A 233 -29.10 -20.99 -9.54
C PHE A 233 -30.48 -20.38 -9.29
N ASP A 234 -30.56 -19.31 -8.51
CA ASP A 234 -31.84 -18.66 -8.21
C ASP A 234 -32.45 -17.97 -9.44
N ASP A 235 -31.64 -17.48 -10.39
CA ASP A 235 -32.15 -16.96 -11.66
C ASP A 235 -32.72 -18.08 -12.52
N ALA A 236 -32.07 -19.25 -12.55
CA ALA A 236 -32.62 -20.44 -13.19
C ALA A 236 -33.89 -20.92 -12.50
N GLU A 237 -33.93 -20.94 -11.16
CA GLU A 237 -35.10 -21.30 -10.37
C GLU A 237 -36.26 -20.35 -10.65
N ARG A 238 -36.04 -19.04 -10.71
CA ARG A 238 -37.09 -18.08 -11.09
C ARG A 238 -37.63 -18.31 -12.51
N ARG A 239 -36.78 -18.69 -13.46
CA ARG A 239 -37.17 -18.95 -14.85
C ARG A 239 -37.93 -20.27 -15.00
N LEU A 240 -37.50 -21.31 -14.28
CA LEU A 240 -38.01 -22.69 -14.41
C LEU A 240 -39.14 -22.99 -13.42
N GLY A 241 -39.08 -22.45 -12.22
CA GLY A 241 -40.05 -22.59 -11.13
C GLY A 241 -41.34 -21.79 -11.31
N SER A 242 -41.44 -20.96 -12.35
CA SER A 242 -42.73 -20.37 -12.77
C SER A 242 -43.69 -21.42 -13.37
N ALA A 243 -43.23 -22.65 -13.63
CA ALA A 243 -44.07 -23.78 -14.01
C ALA A 243 -44.56 -24.50 -12.75
N ALA A 244 -45.81 -24.24 -12.36
CA ALA A 244 -46.45 -24.79 -11.18
C ALA A 244 -46.30 -26.33 -11.02
N GLY A 245 -45.55 -26.76 -10.01
CA GLY A 245 -45.44 -28.17 -9.62
C GLY A 245 -44.44 -28.34 -8.48
N VAL A 246 -44.79 -29.16 -7.48
CA VAL A 246 -44.08 -29.34 -6.19
C VAL A 246 -42.73 -30.09 -6.33
N ASP A 247 -42.33 -30.43 -7.55
CA ASP A 247 -41.09 -31.14 -7.85
C ASP A 247 -40.07 -30.20 -8.50
N PHE A 248 -38.84 -30.19 -7.99
CA PHE A 248 -37.72 -29.49 -8.62
C PHE A 248 -37.55 -29.99 -10.07
N PRO A 249 -37.61 -29.11 -11.09
CA PRO A 249 -37.35 -29.48 -12.46
C PRO A 249 -36.03 -30.26 -12.58
N PRO A 250 -35.96 -31.35 -13.36
CA PRO A 250 -34.73 -32.12 -13.54
C PRO A 250 -33.58 -31.24 -14.05
N GLU A 251 -33.90 -30.16 -14.76
CA GLU A 251 -32.95 -29.14 -15.20
C GLU A 251 -32.31 -28.38 -14.03
N LEU A 252 -33.04 -28.07 -12.95
CA LEU A 252 -32.48 -27.45 -11.74
C LEU A 252 -31.60 -28.41 -10.97
N VAL A 253 -32.00 -29.68 -10.86
CA VAL A 253 -31.17 -30.72 -10.23
C VAL A 253 -29.87 -30.91 -11.02
N SER A 254 -29.96 -30.94 -12.35
CA SER A 254 -28.80 -31.01 -13.22
C SER A 254 -27.89 -29.79 -13.05
N LEU A 255 -28.45 -28.58 -13.01
CA LEU A 255 -27.69 -27.34 -12.82
C LEU A 255 -27.00 -27.31 -11.46
N HIS A 256 -27.69 -27.72 -10.39
CA HIS A 256 -27.09 -27.81 -9.05
C HIS A 256 -25.88 -28.75 -9.04
N SER A 257 -26.00 -29.92 -9.69
CA SER A 257 -24.91 -30.88 -9.80
C SER A 257 -23.74 -30.38 -10.65
N ASP A 258 -24.04 -29.71 -11.78
CA ASP A 258 -23.02 -29.15 -12.67
C ASP A 258 -22.23 -28.04 -11.98
N LEU A 259 -22.92 -27.13 -11.28
CA LEU A 259 -22.28 -26.09 -10.47
C LEU A 259 -21.38 -26.71 -9.39
N ALA A 260 -21.82 -27.78 -8.73
CA ALA A 260 -21.00 -28.48 -7.74
C ALA A 260 -19.69 -29.01 -8.35
N THR A 261 -19.77 -29.68 -9.51
CA THR A 261 -18.59 -30.20 -10.21
C THR A 261 -17.66 -29.09 -10.69
N ARG A 262 -18.20 -27.97 -11.19
CA ARG A 262 -17.43 -26.81 -11.61
C ARG A 262 -16.70 -26.13 -10.45
N ILE A 263 -17.40 -25.92 -9.33
CA ILE A 263 -16.81 -25.34 -8.10
C ILE A 263 -15.67 -26.22 -7.60
N GLU A 264 -15.86 -27.54 -7.57
CA GLU A 264 -14.86 -28.53 -7.13
C GLU A 264 -13.62 -28.53 -8.03
N ALA A 265 -13.81 -28.36 -9.34
CA ALA A 265 -12.71 -28.18 -10.31
C ALA A 265 -11.99 -26.83 -10.19
N GLY A 266 -12.49 -25.92 -9.35
CA GLY A 266 -11.90 -24.59 -9.13
C GLY A 266 -12.46 -23.49 -10.03
N ASP A 267 -13.50 -23.75 -10.80
CA ASP A 267 -14.19 -22.72 -11.56
C ASP A 267 -14.97 -21.78 -10.62
N ARG A 268 -14.97 -20.49 -10.94
CA ARG A 268 -15.67 -19.43 -10.21
C ARG A 268 -16.41 -18.61 -11.26
N PRO A 269 -17.74 -18.81 -11.42
CA PRO A 269 -18.51 -18.06 -12.40
C PRO A 269 -18.32 -16.54 -12.19
N SER A 270 -17.92 -15.80 -13.23
CA SER A 270 -17.58 -14.38 -13.11
C SER A 270 -18.73 -13.45 -13.49
N ILE A 271 -18.69 -12.19 -12.99
CA ILE A 271 -19.61 -11.11 -13.36
C ILE A 271 -19.18 -10.55 -14.73
N GLY A 272 -19.49 -11.27 -15.80
CA GLY A 272 -19.14 -10.85 -17.16
C GLY A 272 -19.57 -11.81 -18.26
N ASP A 273 -19.66 -13.11 -17.96
CA ASP A 273 -20.07 -14.13 -18.94
C ASP A 273 -21.61 -14.27 -19.01
N SER A 274 -22.27 -13.16 -19.34
CA SER A 274 -23.65 -13.17 -19.83
C SER A 274 -23.63 -13.33 -21.34
N GLY A 275 -23.04 -14.42 -21.82
CA GLY A 275 -23.17 -14.90 -23.19
C GLY A 275 -23.72 -16.32 -23.13
N PRO A 276 -24.91 -16.60 -23.70
CA PRO A 276 -25.37 -17.97 -23.78
C PRO A 276 -24.49 -18.69 -24.79
N VAL A 277 -23.51 -19.47 -24.34
CA VAL A 277 -22.86 -20.46 -25.19
C VAL A 277 -23.84 -21.64 -25.31
N TYR A 278 -24.92 -21.42 -26.06
CA TYR A 278 -25.58 -22.53 -26.73
C TYR A 278 -24.63 -22.98 -27.83
N SER A 279 -23.86 -24.01 -27.53
CA SER A 279 -23.09 -24.79 -28.51
C SER A 279 -24.06 -25.46 -29.47
N ASN A 280 -24.51 -24.72 -30.50
CA ASN A 280 -25.08 -25.31 -31.69
C ASN A 280 -23.92 -25.84 -32.54
N GLU A 281 -23.47 -27.06 -32.26
CA GLU A 281 -22.70 -27.84 -33.22
C GLU A 281 -23.60 -28.20 -34.40
N ARG A 282 -23.72 -27.26 -35.35
CA ARG A 282 -24.20 -27.57 -36.68
C ARG A 282 -23.02 -28.19 -37.42
N ALA A 283 -23.06 -29.51 -37.55
CA ALA A 283 -22.13 -30.30 -38.34
C ALA A 283 -21.96 -29.71 -39.74
N THR A 284 -20.86 -29.01 -39.98
CA THR A 284 -20.37 -28.73 -41.33
C THR A 284 -19.67 -29.98 -41.84
N ALA A 285 -20.39 -30.73 -42.68
CA ALA A 285 -19.81 -31.72 -43.57
C ALA A 285 -18.74 -31.06 -44.44
N VAL A 286 -17.50 -31.51 -44.32
CA VAL A 286 -16.41 -31.18 -45.25
C VAL A 286 -16.24 -32.38 -46.18
N GLU A 287 -16.63 -32.22 -47.44
CA GLU A 287 -16.28 -33.15 -48.51
C GLU A 287 -14.75 -33.16 -48.71
N PRO A 288 -14.10 -34.32 -48.87
CA PRO A 288 -12.71 -34.37 -49.25
C PRO A 288 -12.55 -34.10 -50.75
N GLY A 289 -11.90 -32.97 -51.06
CA GLY A 289 -11.53 -32.58 -52.41
C GLY A 289 -10.56 -33.57 -53.08
N LYS A 290 -10.90 -33.90 -54.32
CA LYS A 290 -10.04 -34.52 -55.34
C LYS A 290 -8.90 -33.58 -55.76
N ASP A 291 -7.87 -34.21 -56.33
CA ASP A 291 -6.73 -33.64 -57.10
C ASP A 291 -5.64 -33.02 -56.21
N ARG A 292 -4.41 -33.56 -56.12
CA ARG A 292 -3.50 -34.09 -57.15
C ARG A 292 -2.45 -35.00 -56.53
#